data_AF-A0A9W5VPF6-F1
#
_entry.id   AF-A0A9W5VPF6-F1
#
_cell.length_a   1.000
_cell.length_b   1.000
_cell.length_c   1.000
_cell.angle_alpha   90.00
_cell.angle_beta   90.00
_cell.angle_gamma   90.00
#
_symmetry.space_group_name_H-M   'P 1'
#
loop_
_entity.id
_entity.type
_entity.pdbx_description
1 polymer ?
#
loop_
_entity_poly.entity_id
_entity_poly.type
_entity_poly.pdbx_seq_one_letter_code
_entity_poly.pdbx_strand_id
1 'polypeptide(L)'
;MEEWKSIEGFEGYEVSNLGQVRSIDRVTQRVRYGKPYSVRMKGRILKQTKATDYPMVTLCKGEGEYKHPKSVHSLVASAFIDNPDGLPVVNHKDLDRFNNHVDNLEWTTFGGNTQHAVDNGVQLGVKGERHYATKLTDEDVRWIREVAKENGGTLTRSELAERFNMKPSSIGNVINGTTWKHVK
;
A
#
# COMPACT_ATOMS: atom_id res chain seq x y z
N MET A 1 -23.81 17.44 0.17
CA MET A 1 -23.23 18.44 -0.77
C MET A 1 -21.73 18.23 -0.76
N GLU A 2 -21.04 18.43 -1.89
CA GLU A 2 -19.58 18.32 -1.92
C GLU A 2 -18.96 19.58 -1.33
N GLU A 3 -18.12 19.41 -0.32
CA GLU A 3 -17.39 20.48 0.36
C GLU A 3 -15.92 20.42 -0.03
N TRP A 4 -15.29 21.59 -0.21
CA TRP A 4 -13.90 21.72 -0.63
C TRP A 4 -13.12 22.50 0.43
N LYS A 5 -11.92 22.02 0.77
CA LYS A 5 -11.00 22.69 1.69
C LYS A 5 -9.60 22.78 1.09
N SER A 6 -8.88 23.86 1.39
CA SER A 6 -7.48 24.04 1.01
C SER A 6 -6.60 22.95 1.63
N ILE A 7 -5.59 22.52 0.87
CA ILE A 7 -4.59 21.57 1.37
C ILE A 7 -3.46 22.37 2.02
N GLU A 8 -3.20 22.12 3.31
CA GLU A 8 -2.14 22.80 4.06
C GLU A 8 -0.75 22.58 3.43
N GLY A 9 0.00 23.68 3.24
CA GLY A 9 1.29 23.69 2.56
C GLY A 9 1.21 23.51 1.04
N PHE A 10 0.01 23.49 0.45
CA PHE A 10 -0.27 23.39 -0.98
C PHE A 10 -1.43 24.31 -1.36
N GLU A 11 -1.25 25.61 -1.16
CA GLU A 11 -2.28 26.66 -1.24
C GLU A 11 -2.94 26.77 -2.63
N GLY A 12 -2.30 26.24 -3.66
CA GLY A 12 -2.85 26.16 -5.02
C GLY A 12 -3.82 24.99 -5.26
N TYR A 13 -4.18 24.22 -4.22
CA TYR A 13 -4.98 23.00 -4.34
C TYR A 13 -6.01 22.87 -3.22
N GLU A 14 -7.11 22.21 -3.56
CA GLU A 14 -8.19 21.88 -2.63
C GLU A 14 -8.52 20.38 -2.73
N VAL A 15 -8.98 19.83 -1.63
CA VAL A 15 -9.49 18.46 -1.51
C VAL A 15 -10.97 18.51 -1.13
N SER A 16 -11.77 17.60 -1.69
CA SER A 16 -13.18 17.47 -1.38
C SER A 16 -13.45 16.38 -0.36
N ASN A 17 -14.56 16.52 0.37
CA ASN A 17 -15.05 15.49 1.30
C ASN A 17 -15.43 14.17 0.60
N LEU A 18 -15.56 14.16 -0.73
CA LEU A 18 -15.81 12.97 -1.57
C LEU A 18 -14.53 12.38 -2.17
N GLY A 19 -13.35 12.84 -1.73
CA GLY A 19 -12.08 12.30 -2.20
C GLY A 19 -11.67 12.75 -3.60
N GLN A 20 -12.11 13.94 -4.04
CA GLN A 20 -11.56 14.59 -5.22
C GLN A 20 -10.49 15.61 -4.84
N VAL A 21 -9.52 15.82 -5.73
CA VAL A 21 -8.48 16.85 -5.54
C VAL A 21 -8.45 17.71 -6.78
N ARG A 22 -8.41 19.04 -6.59
CA ARG A 22 -8.37 20.00 -7.69
C ARG A 22 -7.28 21.04 -7.47
N SER A 23 -6.74 21.55 -8.57
CA SER A 23 -6.04 22.83 -8.53
C SER A 23 -7.04 23.96 -8.66
N ILE A 24 -6.77 25.10 -8.03
CA ILE A 24 -7.55 26.33 -8.18
C ILE A 24 -6.99 27.23 -9.29
N ASP A 25 -7.80 28.18 -9.75
CA ASP A 25 -7.35 29.27 -10.61
C ASP A 25 -6.23 30.04 -9.91
N ARG A 26 -5.07 30.18 -10.56
CA ARG A 26 -3.93 30.90 -9.98
C ARG A 26 -3.08 31.56 -11.05
N VAL A 27 -2.36 32.60 -10.65
CA VAL A 27 -1.31 33.21 -11.48
C VAL A 27 0.03 32.76 -10.93
N THR A 28 0.86 32.14 -11.76
CA THR A 28 2.21 31.72 -11.39
C THR A 28 3.22 32.49 -12.23
N GLN A 29 4.35 32.85 -11.64
CA GLN A 29 5.48 33.36 -12.41
C GLN A 29 6.22 32.20 -13.07
N ARG A 30 6.60 32.39 -14.33
CA ARG A 30 7.39 31.45 -15.10
C ARG A 30 8.55 32.15 -15.77
N VAL A 31 9.60 31.40 -16.11
CA VAL A 31 10.75 31.95 -16.85
C VAL A 31 10.80 31.35 -18.24
N ARG A 32 10.88 32.21 -19.27
CA ARG A 32 11.12 31.80 -20.65
C ARG A 32 12.21 32.68 -21.25
N TYR A 33 13.25 32.08 -21.82
CA TYR A 33 14.43 32.79 -22.33
C TYR A 33 15.06 33.76 -21.30
N GLY A 34 15.12 33.34 -20.04
CA GLY A 34 15.67 34.16 -18.95
C GLY A 34 14.80 35.34 -18.51
N LYS A 35 13.60 35.52 -19.09
CA LYS A 35 12.67 36.61 -18.72
C LYS A 35 11.48 36.05 -17.92
N PRO A 36 11.14 36.64 -16.76
CA PRO A 36 9.95 36.27 -16.01
C PRO A 36 8.69 36.74 -16.75
N TYR A 37 7.64 35.93 -16.73
CA TYR A 37 6.32 36.26 -17.23
C TYR A 37 5.25 35.58 -16.36
N SER A 38 4.08 36.20 -16.29
CA SER A 38 2.96 35.64 -15.52
C SER A 38 2.11 34.73 -16.39
N VAL A 39 1.77 33.55 -15.88
CA VAL A 39 0.86 32.60 -16.52
C VAL A 39 -0.35 32.38 -15.65
N ARG A 40 -1.54 32.65 -16.19
CA ARG A 40 -2.79 32.26 -15.57
C ARG A 40 -3.04 30.78 -15.83
N MET A 41 -3.13 30.01 -14.76
CA MET A 41 -3.47 28.60 -14.79
C MET A 41 -4.92 28.44 -14.33
N LYS A 42 -5.76 27.83 -15.17
CA LYS A 42 -7.13 27.49 -14.80
C LYS A 42 -7.13 26.26 -13.89
N GLY A 43 -7.94 26.30 -12.86
CA GLY A 43 -8.19 25.18 -11.97
C GLY A 43 -8.76 23.97 -12.71
N ARG A 44 -8.46 22.77 -12.22
CA ARG A 44 -8.93 21.51 -12.78
C ARG A 44 -8.90 20.41 -11.75
N ILE A 45 -9.76 19.41 -11.93
CA ILE A 45 -9.67 18.15 -11.19
C ILE A 45 -8.37 17.45 -11.58
N LEU A 46 -7.61 17.00 -10.59
CA LEU A 46 -6.39 16.24 -10.80
C LEU A 46 -6.71 14.78 -11.06
N LYS A 47 -5.98 14.18 -12.01
CA LYS A 47 -6.07 12.74 -12.27
C LYS A 47 -5.46 11.98 -11.10
N GLN A 48 -6.24 11.11 -10.49
CA GLN A 48 -5.76 10.18 -9.48
C GLN A 48 -5.05 8.99 -10.15
N THR A 49 -3.86 8.67 -9.68
CA THR A 49 -3.07 7.52 -10.15
C THR A 49 -3.32 6.34 -9.24
N LYS A 50 -3.57 5.16 -9.82
CA LYS A 50 -3.81 3.89 -9.11
C LYS A 50 -2.61 2.93 -9.23
N ALA A 51 -1.39 3.46 -9.33
CA ALA A 51 -0.18 2.65 -9.45
C ALA A 51 0.23 1.96 -8.14
N THR A 52 -0.43 2.34 -7.05
CA THR A 52 -0.26 1.81 -5.69
C THR A 52 -1.61 1.36 -5.16
N ASP A 53 -1.59 0.70 -4.00
CA ASP A 53 -2.78 0.25 -3.28
C ASP A 53 -3.77 1.37 -2.91
N TYR A 54 -3.33 2.62 -2.95
CA TYR A 54 -4.16 3.80 -2.68
C TYR A 54 -4.17 4.74 -3.89
N PRO A 55 -5.29 5.46 -4.13
CA PRO A 55 -5.30 6.57 -5.07
C PRO A 55 -4.36 7.69 -4.64
N MET A 56 -3.51 8.12 -5.58
CA MET A 56 -2.50 9.16 -5.35
C MET A 56 -2.69 10.34 -6.29
N VAL A 57 -2.34 11.53 -5.82
CA VAL A 57 -2.19 12.74 -6.63
C VAL A 57 -0.81 13.34 -6.43
N THR A 58 -0.33 14.08 -7.42
CA THR A 58 0.95 14.78 -7.33
C THR A 58 0.69 16.28 -7.21
N LEU A 59 1.14 16.86 -6.09
CA LEU A 59 1.04 18.29 -5.81
C LEU A 59 2.40 18.95 -6.05
N CYS A 60 2.39 20.20 -6.51
CA CYS A 60 3.58 21.03 -6.69
C CYS A 60 3.30 22.43 -6.12
N LYS A 61 4.17 22.94 -5.25
CA LYS A 61 4.01 24.26 -4.63
C LYS A 61 4.29 25.42 -5.61
N GLY A 62 5.17 25.23 -6.58
CA GLY A 62 5.55 26.23 -7.58
C GLY A 62 6.07 25.63 -8.88
N GLU A 63 6.38 26.48 -9.86
CA GLU A 63 7.11 26.04 -11.06
C GLU A 63 8.56 25.68 -10.69
N GLY A 64 9.04 24.54 -11.16
CA GLY A 64 10.40 24.07 -10.87
C GLY A 64 10.56 23.42 -9.50
N GLU A 65 9.54 23.45 -8.64
CA GLU A 65 9.56 22.78 -7.35
C GLU A 65 9.37 21.27 -7.46
N TYR A 66 9.85 20.56 -6.44
CA TYR A 66 9.75 19.11 -6.33
C TYR A 66 8.29 18.66 -6.36
N LYS A 67 8.05 17.53 -7.02
CA LYS A 67 6.75 16.87 -7.06
C LYS A 67 6.52 16.14 -5.73
N HIS A 68 5.37 16.38 -5.11
CA HIS A 68 4.98 15.75 -3.86
C HIS A 68 3.82 14.76 -4.11
N PRO A 69 4.09 13.45 -4.26
CA PRO A 69 3.04 12.46 -4.30
C PRO A 69 2.36 12.38 -2.93
N LYS A 70 1.03 12.45 -2.92
CA LYS A 70 0.18 12.39 -1.72
C LYS A 70 -0.98 11.43 -1.96
N SER A 71 -1.32 10.64 -0.95
CA SER A 71 -2.50 9.78 -0.94
C SER A 71 -3.76 10.61 -0.74
N VAL A 72 -4.81 10.27 -1.50
CA VAL A 72 -6.08 11.02 -1.46
C VAL A 72 -6.75 10.87 -0.09
N HIS A 73 -6.83 9.67 0.47
CA HIS A 73 -7.42 9.47 1.81
C HIS A 73 -6.74 10.31 2.89
N SER A 74 -5.41 10.44 2.86
CA SER A 74 -4.69 11.25 3.85
C SER A 74 -4.99 12.74 3.68
N LEU A 75 -5.08 13.22 2.45
CA LEU A 75 -5.48 14.61 2.20
C LEU A 75 -6.90 14.89 2.71
N VAL A 76 -7.84 13.98 2.47
CA VAL A 76 -9.22 14.10 2.95
C VAL A 76 -9.25 14.10 4.49
N ALA A 77 -8.63 13.10 5.12
CA ALA A 77 -8.62 12.97 6.57
C ALA A 77 -7.97 14.20 7.24
N SER A 78 -6.83 14.67 6.75
CA SER A 78 -6.17 15.87 7.30
C SER A 78 -6.98 17.15 7.14
N ALA A 79 -7.82 17.27 6.11
CA ALA A 79 -8.62 18.47 5.89
C ALA A 79 -9.96 18.44 6.64
N PHE A 80 -10.56 17.27 6.84
CA PHE A 80 -11.95 17.16 7.32
C PHE A 80 -12.11 16.44 8.66
N ILE A 81 -11.09 15.74 9.16
CA ILE A 81 -11.17 14.95 10.40
C ILE A 81 -10.10 15.44 11.36
N ASP A 82 -10.53 16.01 12.48
CA ASP A 82 -9.63 16.43 13.55
C ASP A 82 -8.84 15.23 14.09
N ASN A 83 -7.56 15.44 14.37
CA ASN A 83 -6.67 14.43 14.93
C ASN A 83 -6.02 14.93 16.23
N PRO A 84 -6.82 15.16 17.30
CA PRO A 84 -6.32 15.72 18.56
C PRO A 84 -5.27 14.82 19.22
N ASP A 85 -5.38 13.51 19.02
CA ASP A 85 -4.49 12.50 19.61
C ASP A 85 -3.23 12.24 18.77
N GLY A 86 -3.07 12.92 17.62
CA GLY A 86 -1.90 12.78 16.76
C GLY A 86 -1.70 11.37 16.21
N LEU A 87 -2.78 10.65 15.96
CA LEU A 87 -2.76 9.27 15.48
C LEU A 87 -2.11 9.18 14.08
N PRO A 88 -1.27 8.17 13.83
CA PRO A 88 -0.39 8.18 12.65
C PRO A 88 -1.04 7.65 11.37
N VAL A 89 -2.18 6.94 11.44
CA VAL A 89 -2.75 6.18 10.31
C VAL A 89 -4.18 6.60 10.06
N VAL A 90 -4.57 6.65 8.78
CA VAL A 90 -5.96 6.77 8.36
C VAL A 90 -6.47 5.39 7.98
N ASN A 91 -7.57 4.95 8.60
CA ASN A 91 -8.26 3.70 8.30
C ASN A 91 -9.45 3.95 7.36
N HIS A 92 -9.74 2.95 6.51
CA HIS A 92 -10.95 2.86 5.70
C HIS A 92 -11.93 1.91 6.39
N LYS A 93 -13.07 2.43 6.86
CA LYS A 93 -14.04 1.68 7.67
C LYS A 93 -14.61 0.48 6.90
N ASP A 94 -14.83 0.63 5.60
CA ASP A 94 -15.33 -0.42 4.70
C ASP A 94 -14.25 -1.34 4.10
N LEU A 95 -12.97 -1.13 4.45
CA LEU A 95 -11.80 -1.79 3.87
C LEU A 95 -11.53 -1.52 2.37
N ASP A 96 -12.33 -0.69 1.70
CA ASP A 96 -12.09 -0.28 0.32
C ASP A 96 -11.18 0.95 0.27
N ARG A 97 -9.91 0.71 -0.09
CA ARG A 97 -8.86 1.73 -0.23
C ARG A 97 -9.17 2.78 -1.32
N PHE A 98 -10.16 2.54 -2.17
CA PHE A 98 -10.61 3.47 -3.20
C PHE A 98 -11.80 4.34 -2.77
N ASN A 99 -12.50 3.98 -1.69
CA ASN A 99 -13.57 4.79 -1.10
C ASN A 99 -12.98 5.85 -0.15
N ASN A 100 -12.56 6.97 -0.72
CA ASN A 100 -11.92 8.07 0.00
C ASN A 100 -12.90 9.14 0.50
N HIS A 101 -14.17 8.79 0.71
CA HIS A 101 -15.13 9.72 1.29
C HIS A 101 -14.82 9.95 2.77
N VAL A 102 -14.99 11.17 3.25
CA VAL A 102 -14.66 11.55 4.64
C VAL A 102 -15.38 10.68 5.67
N ASP A 103 -16.63 10.29 5.42
CA ASP A 103 -17.44 9.47 6.32
C ASP A 103 -16.90 8.04 6.46
N ASN A 104 -16.21 7.54 5.43
CA ASN A 104 -15.54 6.25 5.41
C ASN A 104 -14.14 6.26 6.04
N LEU A 105 -13.60 7.43 6.38
CA LEU A 105 -12.25 7.55 6.93
C LEU A 105 -12.27 7.83 8.43
N GLU A 106 -11.22 7.40 9.12
CA GLU A 106 -10.95 7.73 10.53
C GLU A 106 -9.46 7.66 10.85
N TRP A 107 -9.01 8.41 11.86
CA TRP A 107 -7.66 8.28 12.38
C TRP A 107 -7.55 7.11 13.36
N THR A 108 -6.47 6.34 13.27
CA THR A 108 -6.22 5.17 14.11
C THR A 108 -4.73 4.93 14.35
N THR A 109 -4.42 3.99 15.23
CA THR A 109 -3.06 3.46 15.40
C THR A 109 -2.78 2.34 14.40
N PHE A 110 -1.51 2.01 14.17
CA PHE A 110 -1.14 0.84 13.37
C PHE A 110 -1.79 -0.45 13.87
N GLY A 111 -1.84 -0.64 15.20
CA GLY A 111 -2.48 -1.79 15.83
C GLY A 111 -4.00 -1.79 15.62
N GLY A 112 -4.66 -0.63 15.77
CA GLY A 112 -6.09 -0.48 15.51
C GLY A 112 -6.46 -0.80 14.07
N ASN A 113 -5.72 -0.27 13.09
CA ASN A 113 -5.92 -0.59 11.67
C ASN A 113 -5.77 -2.08 11.37
N THR A 114 -4.76 -2.71 11.98
CA THR A 114 -4.48 -4.14 11.85
C THR A 114 -5.62 -4.98 12.44
N GLN A 115 -6.09 -4.61 13.63
CA GLN A 115 -7.18 -5.29 14.32
C GLN A 115 -8.49 -5.15 13.54
N HIS A 116 -8.83 -3.94 13.07
CA HIS A 116 -10.00 -3.70 12.22
C HIS A 116 -10.02 -4.60 10.99
N ALA A 117 -8.88 -4.77 10.32
CA ALA A 117 -8.76 -5.67 9.18
C ALA A 117 -9.05 -7.13 9.58
N VAL A 118 -8.48 -7.62 10.70
CA VAL A 118 -8.70 -8.98 11.20
C VAL A 118 -10.15 -9.22 11.59
N ASP A 119 -10.76 -8.28 12.30
CA ASP A 119 -12.15 -8.34 12.74
C ASP A 119 -13.12 -8.43 11.55
N ASN A 120 -12.73 -7.83 10.42
CA ASN A 120 -13.45 -7.90 9.15
C ASN A 120 -12.96 -9.04 8.22
N GLY A 121 -12.27 -10.03 8.77
CA GLY A 121 -11.94 -11.28 8.06
C GLY A 121 -10.68 -11.24 7.20
N VAL A 122 -9.87 -10.19 7.27
CA VAL A 122 -8.56 -10.14 6.59
C VAL A 122 -7.59 -11.08 7.31
N GLN A 123 -7.18 -12.15 6.62
CA GLN A 123 -6.21 -13.10 7.17
C GLN A 123 -4.79 -12.53 7.08
N LEU A 124 -4.31 -11.97 8.20
CA LEU A 124 -2.94 -11.48 8.31
C LEU A 124 -1.95 -12.63 8.54
N GLY A 125 -0.80 -12.56 7.86
CA GLY A 125 0.30 -13.49 8.09
C GLY A 125 -0.07 -14.95 7.82
N VAL A 126 -0.84 -15.22 6.76
CA VAL A 126 -1.06 -16.58 6.26
C VAL A 126 0.28 -17.29 6.07
N LYS A 127 0.43 -18.45 6.70
CA LYS A 127 1.64 -19.29 6.68
C LYS A 127 1.34 -20.62 6.02
N GLY A 128 2.40 -21.26 5.53
CA GLY A 128 2.30 -22.57 4.89
C GLY A 128 1.42 -22.51 3.65
N GLU A 129 0.60 -23.54 3.44
CA GLU A 129 -0.24 -23.73 2.24
C GLU A 129 -1.28 -22.64 2.01
N ARG A 130 -1.66 -21.89 3.04
CA ARG A 130 -2.58 -20.74 2.94
C ARG A 130 -1.94 -19.50 2.34
N HIS A 131 -0.61 -19.45 2.23
CA HIS A 131 0.10 -18.31 1.65
C HIS A 131 0.13 -18.43 0.12
N TYR A 132 -0.51 -17.52 -0.61
CA TYR A 132 -0.68 -17.62 -2.08
C TYR A 132 0.61 -17.84 -2.89
N ALA A 133 1.77 -17.35 -2.40
CA ALA A 133 3.04 -17.50 -3.09
C ALA A 133 3.80 -18.79 -2.74
N THR A 134 3.24 -19.66 -1.90
CA THR A 134 3.86 -20.94 -1.61
C THR A 134 3.61 -21.95 -2.74
N LYS A 135 4.62 -22.79 -3.01
CA LYS A 135 4.53 -23.87 -4.01
C LYS A 135 4.32 -25.25 -3.39
N LEU A 136 4.36 -25.33 -2.07
CA LEU A 136 4.26 -26.57 -1.30
C LEU A 136 2.98 -26.55 -0.48
N THR A 137 2.40 -27.72 -0.26
CA THR A 137 1.36 -28.00 0.74
C THR A 137 1.98 -28.49 2.06
N ASP A 138 1.18 -28.57 3.13
CA ASP A 138 1.63 -29.20 4.37
C ASP A 138 2.03 -30.68 4.13
N GLU A 139 1.37 -31.37 3.19
CA GLU A 139 1.68 -32.76 2.82
C GLU A 139 3.00 -32.89 2.06
N ASP A 140 3.26 -32.00 1.10
CA ASP A 140 4.53 -31.98 0.37
C ASP A 140 5.72 -31.81 1.32
N VAL A 141 5.57 -30.96 2.34
CA VAL A 141 6.62 -30.73 3.34
C VAL A 141 6.90 -31.98 4.17
N ARG A 142 5.86 -32.70 4.60
CA ARG A 142 6.04 -33.98 5.31
C ARG A 142 6.76 -34.99 4.42
N TRP A 143 6.34 -35.10 3.16
CA TRP A 143 6.95 -36.01 2.19
C TRP A 143 8.44 -35.68 1.93
N ILE A 144 8.76 -34.40 1.70
CA ILE A 144 10.15 -33.94 1.51
C ILE A 144 11.03 -34.31 2.71
N ARG A 145 10.53 -34.12 3.94
CA ARG A 145 11.29 -34.43 5.16
C ARG A 145 11.46 -35.92 5.37
N GLU A 146 10.47 -36.73 5.01
CA GLU A 146 10.54 -38.19 5.12
C GLU A 146 11.58 -38.76 4.14
N VAL A 147 11.49 -38.41 2.87
CA VAL A 147 12.42 -38.86 1.82
C VAL A 147 13.86 -38.42 2.11
N ALA A 148 14.04 -37.26 2.76
CA ALA A 148 15.36 -36.78 3.17
C ALA A 148 15.94 -37.50 4.39
N LYS A 149 15.12 -38.19 5.20
CA LYS A 149 15.55 -38.95 6.39
C LYS A 149 15.92 -40.40 6.09
N GLU A 150 15.35 -41.01 5.06
CA GLU A 150 15.70 -42.38 4.67
C GLU A 150 17.22 -42.48 4.35
N ASN A 151 17.89 -43.49 4.92
CA ASN A 151 19.35 -43.64 4.92
C ASN A 151 19.97 -43.45 3.51
N GLY A 152 20.65 -42.31 3.32
CA GLY A 152 21.32 -41.95 2.06
C GLY A 152 20.56 -40.95 1.19
N GLY A 153 19.31 -40.63 1.52
CA GLY A 153 18.42 -39.77 0.75
C GLY A 153 18.09 -40.40 -0.60
N THR A 154 16.91 -41.00 -0.74
CA THR A 154 16.47 -41.58 -2.02
C THR A 154 16.46 -40.53 -3.14
N LEU A 155 16.32 -39.24 -2.79
CA LEU A 155 16.46 -38.11 -3.68
C LEU A 155 17.36 -37.03 -3.06
N THR A 156 18.26 -36.48 -3.87
CA THR A 156 19.08 -35.34 -3.53
C THR A 156 18.26 -34.05 -3.41
N ARG A 157 18.82 -33.04 -2.74
CA ARG A 157 18.20 -31.70 -2.66
C ARG A 157 17.95 -31.08 -4.03
N SER A 158 18.78 -31.40 -5.03
CA SER A 158 18.63 -30.91 -6.40
C SER A 158 17.45 -31.58 -7.10
N GLU A 159 17.29 -32.90 -6.97
CA GLU A 159 16.17 -33.63 -7.57
C GLU A 159 14.82 -33.22 -6.94
N LEU A 160 14.79 -33.02 -5.62
CA LEU A 160 13.62 -32.47 -4.94
C LEU A 160 13.30 -31.05 -5.43
N ALA A 161 14.32 -30.23 -5.65
CA ALA A 161 14.14 -28.86 -6.13
C ALA A 161 13.58 -28.81 -7.55
N GLU A 162 14.07 -29.67 -8.45
CA GLU A 162 13.53 -29.81 -9.80
C GLU A 162 12.07 -30.26 -9.78
N ARG A 163 11.74 -31.27 -8.97
CA ARG A 163 10.38 -31.80 -8.85
C ARG A 163 9.35 -30.76 -8.43
N PHE A 164 9.70 -29.88 -7.49
CA PHE A 164 8.80 -28.81 -7.03
C PHE A 164 9.02 -27.48 -7.76
N ASN A 165 9.90 -27.44 -8.76
CA ASN A 165 10.31 -26.22 -9.46
C ASN A 165 10.71 -25.10 -8.48
N MET A 166 11.58 -25.45 -7.53
CA MET A 166 12.08 -24.61 -6.45
C MET A 166 13.61 -24.53 -6.51
N LYS A 167 14.19 -23.59 -5.75
CA LYS A 167 15.64 -23.55 -5.57
C LYS A 167 16.07 -24.63 -4.57
N PRO A 168 17.21 -25.33 -4.78
CA PRO A 168 17.73 -26.31 -3.81
C PRO A 168 17.93 -25.76 -2.40
N SER A 169 18.24 -24.47 -2.26
CA SER A 169 18.32 -23.78 -0.97
C SER A 169 16.98 -23.70 -0.25
N SER A 170 15.88 -23.50 -0.98
CA SER A 170 14.53 -23.48 -0.43
C SER A 170 14.13 -24.86 0.10
N ILE A 171 14.45 -25.93 -0.64
CA ILE A 171 14.26 -27.32 -0.19
C ILE A 171 15.11 -27.61 1.06
N GLY A 172 16.37 -27.16 1.08
CA GLY A 172 17.24 -27.27 2.25
C GLY A 172 16.63 -26.64 3.51
N ASN A 173 16.00 -25.47 3.37
CA ASN A 173 15.31 -24.82 4.48
C ASN A 173 14.09 -25.61 5.00
N VAL A 174 13.34 -26.24 4.09
CA VAL A 174 12.20 -27.10 4.44
C VAL A 174 12.66 -28.35 5.19
N ILE A 175 13.71 -29.01 4.70
CA ILE A 175 14.31 -30.21 5.31
C ILE A 175 14.86 -29.89 6.71
N ASN A 176 15.58 -28.78 6.85
CA ASN A 176 16.20 -28.37 8.11
C ASN A 176 15.17 -27.79 9.12
N GLY A 177 13.90 -27.65 8.75
CA GLY A 177 12.87 -27.07 9.61
C GLY A 177 13.06 -25.58 9.91
N THR A 178 13.87 -24.86 9.12
CA THR A 178 14.03 -23.41 9.27
C THR A 178 12.80 -22.66 8.77
N THR A 179 12.12 -23.22 7.75
CA THR A 179 10.79 -22.84 7.28
C THR A 179 9.76 -23.95 7.59
N TRP A 180 8.46 -23.65 7.47
CA TRP A 180 7.38 -24.60 7.77
C TRP A 180 7.47 -25.23 9.16
N LYS A 181 7.78 -24.40 10.17
CA LYS A 181 7.94 -24.82 11.58
C LYS A 181 6.67 -25.41 12.20
N HIS A 182 5.50 -25.11 11.60
CA HIS A 182 4.21 -25.62 12.06
C HIS A 182 3.93 -27.05 11.59
N VAL A 183 4.55 -27.49 10.49
CA VAL A 183 4.50 -28.88 10.03
C VAL A 183 5.56 -29.64 10.81
N LYS A 184 5.22 -30.83 11.34
CA LYS A 184 6.16 -31.71 12.05
C LYS A 184 6.59 -32.83 11.12
#